data_AF-K1SLX9-F1
#
_entry.id   AF-K1SLX9-F1
#
_cell.length_a   1.000
_cell.length_b   1.000
_cell.length_c   1.000
_cell.angle_alpha   90.00
_cell.angle_beta   90.00
_cell.angle_gamma   90.00
#
_symmetry.space_group_name_H-M   'P 1'
#
loop_
_entity.id
_entity.type
_entity.pdbx_description
1 polymer ?
#
loop_
_entity_poly.entity_id
_entity_poly.type
_entity_poly.pdbx_seq_one_letter_code
_entity_poly.pdbx_strand_id
1 'polypeptide(L)' 'TLLIGTEDERVDDCIKVISRCCKQRTEIVPGTASIGVGLETAMPIEVTVGGATIFVTNVERFEKL' A
#
# COMPACT_ATOMS: atom_id res chain seq x y z
N THR A 1 6.91 1.13 -4.49
CA THR A 1 6.34 1.28 -5.84
C THR A 1 7.00 0.28 -6.76
N LEU A 2 6.22 -0.40 -7.60
CA LEU A 2 6.70 -1.34 -8.61
C LEU A 2 6.16 -0.92 -9.99
N LEU A 3 6.95 -1.15 -11.04
CA LEU A 3 6.49 -1.04 -12.42
C LEU A 3 6.46 -2.45 -13.02
N ILE A 4 5.31 -2.87 -13.53
CA ILE A 4 5.10 -4.23 -14.04
C ILE A 4 4.49 -4.11 -15.44
N GLY A 5 5.21 -4.61 -16.45
CA GLY A 5 4.68 -4.82 -17.80
C GLY A 5 4.20 -6.25 -17.95
N THR A 6 2.98 -6.43 -18.44
CA THR A 6 2.37 -7.75 -18.68
C THR A 6 1.41 -7.66 -19.86
N GLU A 7 1.10 -8.79 -20.47
CA GLU A 7 0.06 -8.90 -21.50
C GLU A 7 -1.33 -8.59 -20.92
N ASP A 8 -2.23 -8.01 -21.73
CA ASP A 8 -3.57 -7.55 -21.33
C ASP A 8 -4.39 -8.63 -20.61
N GLU A 9 -4.36 -9.85 -21.15
CA GLU A 9 -5.08 -11.02 -20.62
C GLU A 9 -4.57 -11.47 -19.23
N ARG A 10 -3.41 -10.97 -18.79
CA ARG A 10 -2.78 -11.33 -17.51
C ARG A 10 -2.87 -10.21 -16.47
N VAL A 11 -3.45 -9.07 -16.80
CA VAL A 11 -3.58 -7.92 -15.89
C VAL A 11 -4.33 -8.32 -14.61
N ASP A 12 -5.47 -9.00 -14.73
CA ASP A 12 -6.27 -9.42 -13.57
C ASP A 12 -5.53 -10.43 -12.69
N ASP A 13 -4.76 -11.34 -13.29
CA ASP A 13 -3.97 -12.31 -12.54
C ASP A 13 -2.80 -11.66 -11.81
N CYS A 14 -2.16 -10.65 -12.42
CA CYS A 14 -1.16 -9.82 -11.76
C CYS A 14 -1.76 -9.12 -10.53
N ILE A 15 -2.95 -8.51 -10.67
CA ILE A 15 -3.65 -7.85 -9.56
C ILE A 15 -3.99 -8.85 -8.45
N LYS A 16 -4.44 -10.08 -8.78
CA LYS A 16 -4.70 -11.13 -7.78
C LYS A 16 -3.45 -11.50 -6.99
N VAL A 17 -2.30 -11.62 -7.65
CA VAL A 17 -1.02 -11.90 -6.99
C VAL A 17 -0.65 -10.74 -6.05
N ILE A 18 -0.73 -9.51 -6.52
CA ILE A 18 -0.45 -8.31 -5.71
C ILE A 18 -1.37 -8.28 -4.49
N SER A 19 -2.67 -8.50 -4.67
CA SER A 19 -3.66 -8.53 -3.58
C SER A 19 -3.35 -9.60 -2.52
N ARG A 20 -2.89 -10.78 -2.95
CA ARG A 20 -2.49 -11.86 -2.02
C ARG A 20 -1.26 -11.47 -1.19
N CYS A 21 -0.30 -10.76 -1.79
CA CYS A 21 0.97 -10.39 -1.17
C CYS A 21 0.87 -9.11 -0.32
N CYS A 22 0.07 -8.14 -0.76
CA CYS A 22 -0.04 -6.82 -0.15
C CYS A 22 -1.33 -6.75 0.66
N LYS A 23 -1.32 -7.36 1.84
CA LYS A 23 -2.46 -7.28 2.76
C LYS A 23 -2.40 -6.01 3.61
N GLN A 24 -3.58 -5.45 3.85
CA GLN A 24 -3.79 -4.39 4.82
C GLN A 24 -3.44 -4.91 6.23
N ARG A 25 -2.68 -4.11 6.98
CA ARG A 25 -2.33 -4.39 8.38
C ARG A 25 -2.74 -3.21 9.25
N THR A 26 -3.27 -3.50 10.43
CA THR A 26 -3.49 -2.46 11.44
C THR A 26 -2.16 -2.21 12.13
N GLU A 27 -1.66 -0.99 12.06
CA GLU A 27 -0.54 -0.56 12.90
C GLU A 27 -1.06 0.32 14.02
N ILE A 28 -0.51 0.09 15.21
CA ILE A 28 -0.74 0.95 16.35
C ILE A 28 0.35 2.01 16.32
N VAL A 29 -0.02 3.25 15.99
CA VAL A 29 0.91 4.37 16.07
C VAL A 29 0.83 4.93 17.50
N PRO A 30 1.96 5.04 18.23
CA PRO A 30 1.97 5.70 19.52
C PRO A 30 1.50 7.14 19.33
N GLY A 31 0.47 7.56 20.08
CA GLY A 31 0.05 8.95 20.06
C GLY A 31 1.22 9.83 20.49
N THR A 32 1.53 10.88 19.73
CA THR A 32 2.57 11.83 20.11
C THR A 32 2.09 12.61 21.34
N ALA A 33 2.56 12.23 22.53
CA ALA A 33 2.36 13.04 23.72
C ALA A 33 3.19 14.33 23.57
N SER A 34 2.55 15.47 23.36
CA SER A 34 3.20 16.77 23.49
C SER A 34 3.60 16.95 24.95
N ILE A 35 4.91 16.93 25.23
CA ILE A 35 5.45 17.14 26.58
C ILE A 35 5.30 18.63 26.91
N GLY A 36 4.16 18.96 27.53
CA GLY A 36 3.83 20.28 28.05
C GLY A 36 2.90 20.13 29.24
N VAL A 37 3.50 20.00 30.44
CA VAL A 37 2.84 20.19 31.74
C VAL A 37 1.50 19.44 31.91
N GLY A 38 1.58 18.12 32.04
CA GLY A 38 0.42 17.27 32.33
C GLY A 38 0.58 15.94 31.62
N LEU A 39 0.58 14.84 32.36
CA LEU A 39 0.74 13.50 31.80
C LEU A 39 -0.55 13.08 31.09
N GLU A 40 -0.86 13.68 29.94
CA GLU A 40 -1.91 13.18 29.07
C GLU A 40 -1.36 11.94 28.35
N THR A 41 -1.82 10.77 28.77
CA THR A 41 -1.54 9.50 28.10
C THR A 41 -2.14 9.59 26.69
N ALA A 42 -1.31 9.87 25.69
CA ALA A 42 -1.75 9.86 24.31
C ALA A 42 -2.24 8.45 23.97
N MET A 43 -3.56 8.29 23.80
CA MET A 43 -4.12 6.98 23.49
C MET A 43 -3.60 6.51 22.13
N PRO A 44 -3.18 5.24 22.01
CA PRO A 44 -2.73 4.70 20.74
C PRO A 44 -3.85 4.80 19.70
N ILE A 45 -3.51 5.27 18.50
CA ILE A 45 -4.45 5.34 17.38
C ILE A 45 -4.19 4.12 16.50
N GLU A 46 -5.22 3.32 16.27
CA GLU A 46 -5.20 2.27 15.25
C GLU A 46 -5.30 2.92 13.88
N VAL A 47 -4.24 2.82 13.10
CA VAL A 47 -4.25 3.22 11.70
C VAL A 47 -4.22 1.99 10.82
N THR A 48 -5.08 2.02 9.81
CA THR A 48 -5.04 1.05 8.73
C THR A 48 -3.92 1.42 7.78
N VAL A 49 -2.91 0.57 7.66
CA VAL A 49 -1.76 0.80 6.79
C VAL A 49 -1.55 -0.41 5.87
N GLY A 50 -1.20 -0.17 4.61
CA GLY A 50 -0.91 -1.24 3.66
C GLY A 50 -2.07 -1.56 2.71
N GLY A 51 -1.93 -2.67 1.98
CA GLY A 51 -2.58 -2.83 0.69
C GLY A 51 -1.67 -2.38 -0.46
N ALA A 52 -2.16 -2.44 -1.69
CA ALA A 52 -1.48 -1.90 -2.86
C ALA A 52 -2.39 -0.90 -3.58
N THR A 53 -1.88 0.30 -3.83
CA THR A 53 -2.49 1.24 -4.79
C THR A 53 -1.96 0.90 -6.17
N ILE A 54 -2.85 0.56 -7.10
CA ILE A 54 -2.49 0.07 -8.44
C ILE A 54 -3.02 1.05 -9.49
N PHE A 55 -2.15 1.47 -10.40
CA PHE A 55 -2.52 2.20 -11.61
C PHE A 55 -2.26 1.28 -12.81
N VAL A 56 -3.26 1.13 -13.68
CA VAL A 56 -3.15 0.35 -14.92
C VAL A 56 -3.18 1.32 -16.09
N THR A 57 -2.19 1.23 -16.97
CA THR A 57 -2.04 2.12 -18.13
C THR A 57 -1.77 1.30 -19.37
N ASN A 58 -2.44 1.60 -20.48
CA ASN A 58 -2.22 0.92 -21.75
C ASN A 58 -0.83 1.26 -22.32
N VAL A 59 -0.19 0.27 -22.94
CA VAL A 59 1.08 0.45 -23.66
C VAL A 59 0.80 0.38 -25.15
N GLU A 60 1.06 1.48 -25.87
CA GLU A 60 0.83 1.55 -27.32
C GLU A 60 1.85 0.71 -28.11
N ARG A 61 3.09 0.64 -27.62
CA ARG A 61 4.17 -0.11 -28.25
C ARG A 61 5.17 -0.64 -27.22
N PHE A 62 5.51 -1.92 -27.32
CA PHE A 62 6.55 -2.58 -26.53
C PHE A 62 7.62 -3.15 -27.46
N GLU A 63 8.89 -2.88 -27.15
CA GLU A 63 10.04 -3.39 -27.91
C GLU A 63 11.01 -4.09 -26.93
N LYS A 64 11.52 -5.25 -27.34
CA LYS A 64 12.59 -5.97 -26.63
C LYS A 64 13.73 -6.21 -27.61
N LEU A 65 14.89 -5.59 -27.34
CA LEU A 65 16.10 -5.70 -28.14
C LEU A 65 17.07 -6.73 -27.54
#